data_AF-A0A2G2EZA5-F1
#
_entry.id   AF-A0A2G2EZA5-F1
#
_cell.length_a   1.000
_cell.length_b   1.000
_cell.length_c   1.000
_cell.angle_alpha   90.00
_cell.angle_beta   90.00
_cell.angle_gamma   90.00
#
_symmetry.space_group_name_H-M   'P 1'
#
loop_
_entity.id
_entity.type
_entity.pdbx_description
1 polymer ?
#
loop_
_entity_poly.entity_id
_entity_poly.type
_entity_poly.pdbx_seq_one_letter_code
_entity_poly.pdbx_strand_id
1 'polypeptide(L)'
;MDKHELRREFKDKIDDAFHNIQKLENKSEELSGRKKEELDERISELQRKKDQMDSFYEELLNSSEEKANEIGTQFEKSKEDFKAGFNKIAQAF
;
A
#
# COMPACT_ATOMS: atom_id res chain seq x y z
N MET A 1 -0.80 -13.96 15.23
CA MET A 1 -2.16 -13.55 14.84
C MET A 1 -2.82 -14.73 14.17
N ASP A 2 -4.11 -14.92 14.40
CA ASP A 2 -4.86 -15.89 13.59
C ASP A 2 -5.23 -15.29 12.23
N LYS A 3 -5.72 -16.11 11.30
CA LYS A 3 -6.13 -15.67 9.97
C LYS A 3 -7.21 -14.58 10.00
N HIS A 4 -8.10 -14.58 10.99
CA HIS A 4 -9.16 -13.58 11.09
C HIS A 4 -8.59 -12.21 11.52
N GLU A 5 -7.65 -12.19 12.45
CA GLU A 5 -6.89 -11.00 12.83
C GLU A 5 -6.10 -10.44 11.65
N LEU A 6 -5.35 -11.29 10.93
CA LEU A 6 -4.60 -10.89 9.74
C LEU A 6 -5.52 -10.28 8.67
N ARG A 7 -6.70 -10.86 8.45
CA ARG A 7 -7.68 -10.32 7.49
C ARG A 7 -8.13 -8.91 7.84
N ARG A 8 -8.38 -8.64 9.13
CA ARG A 8 -8.76 -7.29 9.58
C ARG A 8 -7.60 -6.32 9.39
N GLU A 9 -6.41 -6.69 9.86
CA GLU A 9 -5.22 -5.84 9.72
C GLU A 9 -4.90 -5.52 8.25
N PHE A 10 -4.92 -6.53 7.37
CA PHE A 10 -4.62 -6.35 5.96
C PHE A 10 -5.58 -5.33 5.33
N LYS A 11 -6.88 -5.52 5.58
CA LYS A 11 -7.91 -4.63 5.07
C LYS A 11 -7.71 -3.20 5.57
N ASP A 12 -7.52 -3.01 6.87
CA ASP A 12 -7.32 -1.69 7.46
C ASP A 12 -6.08 -1.00 6.85
N LYS A 13 -5.00 -1.75 6.60
CA LYS A 13 -3.77 -1.20 6.02
C LYS A 13 -3.88 -0.91 4.52
N ILE A 14 -4.65 -1.71 3.79
CA ILE A 14 -4.99 -1.43 2.39
C ILE A 14 -5.85 -0.17 2.29
N ASP A 15 -6.85 -0.02 3.16
CA ASP A 15 -7.72 1.15 3.20
C ASP A 15 -6.91 2.41 3.57
N ASP A 16 -6.01 2.32 4.56
CA ASP A 16 -5.04 3.38 4.89
C ASP A 16 -4.17 3.76 3.68
N ALA A 17 -3.63 2.77 2.96
CA ALA A 17 -2.79 2.98 1.78
C ALA A 17 -3.56 3.67 0.66
N PHE A 18 -4.80 3.23 0.40
CA PHE A 18 -5.69 3.84 -0.59
C PHE A 18 -5.98 5.30 -0.26
N HIS A 19 -6.37 5.62 0.98
CA HIS A 19 -6.62 7.00 1.40
C HIS A 19 -5.38 7.89 1.27
N ASN A 20 -4.19 7.35 1.55
CA ASN A 20 -2.94 8.08 1.40
C ASN A 20 -2.59 8.35 -0.06
N ILE A 21 -2.82 7.38 -0.96
CA ILE A 21 -2.69 7.57 -2.41
C ILE A 21 -3.64 8.67 -2.89
N GLN A 22 -4.92 8.62 -2.52
CA GLN A 22 -5.90 9.63 -2.95
C GLN A 22 -5.51 11.06 -2.51
N LYS A 23 -4.95 11.21 -1.30
CA LYS A 23 -4.45 12.52 -0.85
C LYS A 23 -3.30 13.03 -1.72
N LEU A 24 -2.41 12.15 -2.16
CA LEU A 24 -1.30 12.50 -3.03
C LEU A 24 -1.78 12.82 -4.45
N GLU A 25 -2.75 12.06 -4.97
CA GLU A 25 -3.37 12.34 -6.27
C GLU A 25 -3.99 13.74 -6.29
N ASN A 26 -4.79 14.08 -5.26
CA ASN A 26 -5.35 15.43 -5.12
C ASN A 26 -4.26 16.50 -5.04
N LYS A 27 -3.17 16.25 -4.28
CA LYS A 27 -2.03 17.17 -4.22
C LYS A 27 -1.34 17.32 -5.58
N SER A 28 -1.28 16.26 -6.38
CA SER A 28 -0.70 16.29 -7.72
C SER A 28 -1.52 17.12 -8.71
N GLU A 29 -2.84 17.14 -8.55
CA GLU A 29 -3.72 18.02 -9.35
C GLU A 29 -3.45 19.51 -9.12
N GLU A 30 -2.97 19.89 -7.93
CA GLU A 30 -2.58 21.27 -7.60
C GLU A 30 -1.19 21.65 -8.14
N LEU A 31 -0.39 20.67 -8.57
CA LEU A 31 0.96 20.89 -9.12
C LEU A 31 0.94 21.02 -10.64
N SER A 32 2.03 21.53 -11.21
CA SER A 32 2.22 21.60 -12.65
C SER A 32 3.69 21.38 -13.05
N GLY A 33 3.88 21.03 -14.33
CA GLY A 33 5.19 20.76 -14.92
C GLY A 33 5.92 19.61 -14.22
N ARG A 34 7.24 19.73 -14.15
CA ARG A 34 8.13 18.66 -13.66
C ARG A 34 7.80 18.15 -12.26
N LYS A 35 7.31 19.00 -11.36
CA LYS A 35 6.93 18.57 -10.00
C LYS A 35 5.70 17.67 -9.99
N LYS A 36 4.74 17.93 -10.88
CA LYS A 36 3.57 17.06 -11.07
C LYS A 36 4.00 15.72 -11.63
N GLU A 37 4.80 15.72 -12.69
CA GLU A 37 5.33 14.50 -13.33
C GLU A 37 6.08 13.62 -12.30
N GLU A 38 6.96 14.21 -11.49
CA GLU A 38 7.69 13.48 -10.45
C GLU A 38 6.76 12.91 -9.36
N LEU A 39 5.71 13.64 -8.98
CA LEU A 39 4.75 13.14 -7.99
C LEU A 39 3.88 12.02 -8.58
N ASP A 40 3.38 12.17 -9.80
CA ASP A 40 2.57 11.16 -10.51
C ASP A 40 3.33 9.84 -10.70
N GLU A 41 4.63 9.92 -11.03
CA GLU A 41 5.49 8.73 -11.11
C GLU A 41 5.59 8.01 -9.76
N ARG A 42 5.82 8.74 -8.67
CA ARG A 42 5.91 8.14 -7.32
C ARG A 42 4.56 7.62 -6.82
N ILE A 43 3.45 8.28 -7.16
CA ILE A 43 2.09 7.79 -6.90
C ILE A 43 1.88 6.45 -7.63
N SER A 44 2.31 6.34 -8.88
CA SER A 44 2.20 5.10 -9.66
C SER A 44 3.00 3.95 -9.02
N GLU A 45 4.16 4.22 -8.43
CA GLU A 45 4.92 3.24 -7.65
C GLU A 45 4.15 2.79 -6.39
N LEU A 46 3.54 3.74 -5.66
CA LEU A 46 2.72 3.42 -4.49
C LEU A 46 1.47 2.62 -4.84
N GLN A 47 0.80 2.93 -5.95
CA GLN A 47 -0.35 2.16 -6.46
C GLN A 47 0.04 0.71 -6.70
N ARG A 48 1.17 0.44 -7.36
CA ARG A 48 1.68 -0.94 -7.57
C ARG A 48 1.94 -1.68 -6.25
N LYS A 49 2.42 -0.98 -5.22
CA LYS A 49 2.63 -1.58 -3.89
C LYS A 49 1.31 -1.87 -3.19
N LYS A 50 0.32 -0.98 -3.29
CA LYS A 50 -1.03 -1.21 -2.80
C LYS A 50 -1.69 -2.40 -3.52
N ASP A 51 -1.55 -2.52 -4.84
CA ASP A 51 -2.07 -3.66 -5.61
C ASP A 51 -1.41 -4.99 -5.19
N GLN A 52 -0.14 -4.94 -4.83
CA GLN A 52 0.56 -6.08 -4.25
C GLN A 52 -0.01 -6.46 -2.87
N MET A 53 -0.32 -5.48 -2.03
CA MET A 53 -1.01 -5.70 -0.75
C MET A 53 -2.40 -6.31 -0.94
N ASP A 54 -3.17 -5.86 -1.93
CA ASP A 54 -4.46 -6.44 -2.29
C ASP A 54 -4.32 -7.91 -2.71
N SER A 55 -3.32 -8.21 -3.54
CA SER A 55 -3.05 -9.57 -4.00
C SER A 55 -2.78 -10.52 -2.81
N PHE A 56 -2.02 -10.07 -1.81
CA PHE A 56 -1.80 -10.84 -0.59
C PHE A 56 -3.07 -10.98 0.27
N TYR A 57 -3.93 -9.96 0.29
CA TYR A 57 -5.23 -10.06 0.95
C TYR A 57 -6.13 -11.10 0.29
N GLU A 58 -6.22 -11.11 -1.04
CA GLU A 58 -6.96 -12.12 -1.78
C GLU A 58 -6.37 -13.52 -1.56
N GLU A 59 -5.04 -13.66 -1.56
CA GLU A 59 -4.38 -14.92 -1.23
C GLU A 59 -4.73 -15.38 0.19
N LEU A 60 -4.69 -14.47 1.17
CA LEU A 60 -5.09 -14.74 2.56
C LEU A 60 -6.56 -15.16 2.66
N LEU A 61 -7.46 -14.58 1.87
CA LEU A 61 -8.86 -15.01 1.87
C LEU A 61 -8.98 -16.50 1.46
N ASN A 62 -8.20 -16.92 0.47
CA ASN A 62 -8.25 -18.25 -0.14
C ASN A 62 -7.30 -19.29 0.47
N SER A 63 -6.41 -18.90 1.39
CA SER A 63 -5.40 -19.79 1.98
C SER A 63 -5.92 -20.69 3.11
N SER A 64 -5.11 -21.67 3.55
CA SER A 64 -5.34 -22.39 4.81
C SER A 64 -4.81 -21.58 6.00
N GLU A 65 -5.17 -21.97 7.23
CA GLU A 65 -4.62 -21.36 8.45
C GLU A 65 -3.08 -21.45 8.50
N GLU A 66 -2.53 -22.58 8.07
CA GLU A 66 -1.09 -22.84 8.03
C GLU A 66 -0.35 -21.84 7.11
N LYS A 67 -0.92 -21.55 5.94
CA LYS A 67 -0.36 -20.60 4.97
C LYS A 67 -0.57 -19.13 5.34
N ALA A 68 -1.51 -18.83 6.24
CA ALA A 68 -1.83 -17.46 6.61
C ALA A 68 -0.63 -16.70 7.20
N ASN A 69 0.23 -17.38 7.96
CA ASN A 69 1.42 -16.77 8.58
C ASN A 69 2.48 -16.38 7.55
N GLU A 70 2.68 -17.19 6.50
CA GLU A 70 3.63 -16.89 5.42
C GLU A 70 3.18 -15.66 4.64
N ILE A 71 1.89 -15.62 4.29
CA ILE A 71 1.26 -14.48 3.62
C ILE A 71 1.34 -13.22 4.50
N GLY A 72 1.11 -13.37 5.81
CA GLY A 72 1.31 -12.32 6.82
C GLY A 72 2.70 -11.68 6.74
N THR A 73 3.73 -12.50 6.65
CA THR A 73 5.13 -12.03 6.56
C THR A 73 5.42 -11.30 5.24
N GLN A 74 4.83 -11.75 4.13
CA GLN A 74 5.01 -11.10 2.83
C GLN A 74 4.27 -9.76 2.75
N PHE A 75 3.05 -9.72 3.29
CA PHE A 75 2.27 -8.50 3.42
C PHE A 75 2.99 -7.48 4.29
N GLU A 76 3.57 -7.88 5.41
CA GLU A 76 4.32 -6.98 6.29
C GLU A 76 5.45 -6.26 5.55
N LYS A 77 6.18 -6.99 4.69
CA LYS A 77 7.23 -6.40 3.84
C LYS A 77 6.64 -5.40 2.85
N SER A 78 5.54 -5.75 2.19
CA SER A 78 4.87 -4.86 1.23
C SER A 78 4.32 -3.59 1.90
N LYS A 79 3.80 -3.72 3.12
CA LYS A 79 3.34 -2.62 3.97
C LYS A 79 4.48 -1.67 4.32
N GLU A 80 5.62 -2.19 4.77
CA GLU A 80 6.79 -1.36 5.11
C GLU A 80 7.41 -0.71 3.86
N ASP A 81 7.42 -1.40 2.71
CA ASP A 81 7.81 -0.82 1.42
C ASP A 81 6.92 0.36 1.04
N PHE A 82 5.59 0.19 1.12
CA PHE A 82 4.62 1.24 0.85
C PHE A 82 4.86 2.45 1.75
N LYS A 83 4.99 2.22 3.06
CA LYS A 83 5.24 3.27 4.05
C LYS A 83 6.55 4.00 3.80
N ALA A 84 7.61 3.30 3.43
CA ALA A 84 8.88 3.91 3.07
C ALA A 84 8.75 4.80 1.82
N GLY A 85 8.04 4.33 0.79
CA GLY A 85 7.75 5.13 -0.41
C GLY A 85 6.93 6.38 -0.10
N PHE A 86 5.87 6.23 0.69
CA PHE A 86 5.01 7.34 1.11
C PHE A 86 5.80 8.40 1.90
N ASN A 87 6.63 7.97 2.86
CA ASN A 87 7.47 8.88 3.63
C ASN A 87 8.46 9.66 2.75
N LYS A 88 9.03 9.02 1.73
CA LYS A 88 9.92 9.71 0.77
C LYS A 88 9.19 10.78 -0.03
N ILE A 89 7.92 10.55 -0.40
CA ILE A 89 7.08 11.56 -1.04
C ILE A 89 6.79 12.71 -0.08
N ALA A 90 6.35 12.41 1.15
CA ALA A 90 6.05 13.42 2.16
C ALA A 90 7.26 14.29 2.54
N GLN A 91 8.48 13.78 2.42
CA GLN A 91 9.71 14.56 2.63
C GLN A 91 10.07 15.45 1.43
N ALA A 92 9.62 15.09 0.23
CA ALA A 92 9.95 15.80 -1.01
C ALA A 92 8.92 16.86 -1.40
N PHE A 93 7.69 16.79 -0.90
CA PHE A 93 6.56 17.64 -1.28
C PHE A 93 5.78 18.12 -0.06
#